data_AF-A0AAP0DD89-F1
#
_entry.id   AF-A0AAP0DD89-F1
#
_cell.length_a   1.000
_cell.length_b   1.000
_cell.length_c   1.000
_cell.angle_alpha   90.00
_cell.angle_beta   90.00
_cell.angle_gamma   90.00
#
_symmetry.space_group_name_H-M   'P 1'
#
loop_
_entity.id
_entity.type
_entity.pdbx_description
1 polymer ?
#
loop_
_entity_poly.entity_id
_entity_poly.type
_entity_poly.pdbx_seq_one_letter_code
_entity_poly.pdbx_strand_id
1 'polypeptide(L)'
;MAFPTHFLLRFLFLFSIFSISFGARRLTELVHESTNLLKYHNGPLLTGDISVNLIWYGSFKPSQKAIVSDFITSLSSPATSQIQPSVATWWKTTENYHTESTHSLSLRLGKQVSDPTYSLGKSLTENHLVQLASKGEPRNAVNVVLTASDVAVDGFCSSRCGTHGSSSYSVSSASSSSKTAHVKGKNYKFAYIWVGNSETQCPGQCAWPFHQPIYGPQAAPLVAPNNDVGMDGVVVNLGGLLAGAATNPFGNGYYQGDASAPLEAASACPGVYGKGAYPGYAGELLVEETTGASYNAHGTNGRKYLLPALYDPSTSTCSTLKAIVSDFITSLSSPATSQIQPSVATWWKTTENYHTESTHSLSLRLGKQVSDPTYSLGKSLTENHLVQLASKGEPRKAVNVVLTASDVAVDGFCSSRCGTHGSSSYSYSVSSSSSSKTAHIKGKNYKFAYIWVGNSETQCPGQCAWPFHQPIYGPQAAPLVAPNNDVGMDGVVVSLGGLLAGAATNPFGNGYYQGDASAPLEAASACPIVYGKGAYPGYAGELLVEETTGASYNAHGTNGRKYLLPALYDPSTSTCSTLV
;
A
#
# COMPACT_ATOMS: atom_id res chain seq x y z
N MET A 1 -6.30 58.21 46.62
CA MET A 1 -7.14 57.02 46.48
C MET A 1 -6.43 56.07 45.52
N ALA A 2 -5.68 55.10 46.06
CA ALA A 2 -4.91 54.16 45.27
C ALA A 2 -5.83 53.02 44.81
N PHE A 3 -6.10 52.95 43.50
CA PHE A 3 -6.77 51.80 42.91
C PHE A 3 -5.81 50.58 42.95
N PRO A 4 -6.28 49.38 43.34
CA PRO A 4 -5.38 48.26 43.55
C PRO A 4 -5.02 47.62 42.21
N THR A 5 -3.83 47.96 41.69
CA THR A 5 -3.19 47.32 40.53
C THR A 5 -3.07 45.80 40.68
N HIS A 6 -3.06 45.29 41.93
CA HIS A 6 -3.11 43.86 42.23
C HIS A 6 -4.43 43.16 41.83
N PHE A 7 -5.56 43.87 41.76
CA PHE A 7 -6.84 43.26 41.40
C PHE A 7 -6.93 43.01 39.88
N LEU A 8 -6.41 43.93 39.07
CA LEU A 8 -6.37 43.81 37.61
C LEU A 8 -5.40 42.71 37.14
N LEU A 9 -4.24 42.59 37.80
CA LEU A 9 -3.26 41.53 37.52
C LEU A 9 -3.79 40.14 37.89
N ARG A 10 -4.54 40.01 39.00
CA ARG A 10 -5.19 38.75 39.38
C ARG A 10 -6.30 38.35 38.41
N PHE A 11 -7.05 39.32 37.87
CA PHE A 11 -8.09 39.06 36.87
C PHE A 11 -7.52 38.60 35.53
N LEU A 12 -6.41 39.22 35.07
CA LEU A 12 -5.69 38.79 33.86
C LEU A 12 -5.02 37.42 34.03
N PHE A 13 -4.48 37.11 35.21
CA PHE A 13 -3.92 35.79 35.49
C PHE A 13 -5.01 34.72 35.49
N LEU A 14 -6.17 34.97 36.13
CA LEU A 14 -7.32 34.04 36.15
C LEU A 14 -7.93 33.79 34.76
N PHE A 15 -7.99 34.81 33.89
CA PHE A 15 -8.41 34.64 32.48
C PHE A 15 -7.40 33.80 31.68
N SER A 16 -6.11 33.88 32.02
CA SER A 16 -5.04 33.09 31.38
C SER A 16 -5.14 31.61 31.76
N ILE A 17 -5.48 31.28 33.02
CA ILE A 17 -5.68 29.88 33.46
C ILE A 17 -6.98 29.28 32.89
N PHE A 18 -8.02 30.10 32.73
CA PHE A 18 -9.29 29.66 32.12
C PHE A 18 -9.18 29.46 30.59
N SER A 19 -8.31 30.23 29.92
CA SER A 19 -8.01 30.07 28.48
C SER A 19 -7.11 28.85 28.18
N ILE A 20 -6.29 28.42 29.15
CA ILE A 20 -5.50 27.18 29.05
C ILE A 20 -6.39 25.93 29.25
N SER A 21 -7.61 26.10 29.79
CA SER A 21 -8.55 24.99 30.03
C SER A 21 -9.51 24.68 28.88
N PHE A 22 -9.46 25.42 27.76
CA PHE A 22 -10.24 25.16 26.54
C PHE A 22 -9.39 24.73 25.32
N GLY A 23 -8.10 24.44 25.53
CA GLY A 23 -7.17 24.03 24.46
C GLY A 23 -6.54 22.64 24.65
N ALA A 24 -6.91 21.87 25.67
CA ALA A 24 -6.45 20.50 25.85
C ALA A 24 -7.36 19.55 25.05
N ARG A 25 -7.01 19.28 23.79
CA ARG A 25 -7.55 18.11 23.08
C ARG A 25 -7.25 16.88 23.95
N ARG A 26 -8.29 16.19 24.40
CA ARG A 26 -8.19 14.85 25.00
C ARG A 26 -7.49 13.92 24.00
N LEU A 27 -6.19 13.71 24.16
CA LEU A 27 -5.48 12.57 23.59
C LEU A 27 -5.52 11.44 24.62
N THR A 28 -6.66 10.78 24.69
CA THR A 28 -6.86 9.40 25.18
C THR A 28 -8.37 9.21 25.32
N GLU A 29 -9.04 8.99 24.20
CA GLU A 29 -10.29 8.26 24.22
C GLU A 29 -10.04 7.03 23.34
N LEU A 30 -10.04 5.87 23.97
CA LEU A 30 -10.15 4.58 23.30
C LEU A 30 -11.50 4.57 22.58
N VAL A 31 -11.51 5.08 21.34
CA VAL A 31 -12.69 5.00 20.47
C VAL A 31 -12.85 3.53 20.09
N HIS A 32 -13.94 2.95 20.57
CA HIS A 32 -14.41 1.65 20.13
C HIS A 32 -14.92 1.75 18.68
N GLU A 33 -14.31 0.95 17.80
CA GLU A 33 -14.76 0.43 16.50
C GLU A 33 -15.53 1.34 15.52
N SER A 34 -14.85 1.73 14.44
CA SER A 34 -15.44 1.61 13.10
C SER A 34 -14.47 0.84 12.22
N THR A 35 -14.92 -0.30 11.68
CA THR A 35 -14.14 -1.21 10.81
C THR A 35 -13.75 -0.60 9.47
N ASN A 36 -14.22 0.60 9.13
CA ASN A 36 -13.74 1.40 8.01
C ASN A 36 -13.57 2.86 8.42
N LEU A 37 -12.33 3.34 8.39
CA LEU A 37 -11.95 4.69 8.79
C LEU A 37 -12.55 5.71 7.80
N LEU A 38 -12.40 5.48 6.49
CA LEU A 38 -12.97 6.35 5.45
C LEU A 38 -14.35 5.88 4.97
N LYS A 39 -15.30 6.80 4.87
CA LYS A 39 -16.66 6.55 4.33
C LYS A 39 -16.79 7.15 2.95
N TYR A 40 -17.53 6.47 2.06
CA TYR A 40 -17.92 7.02 0.76
C TYR A 40 -19.21 7.83 0.90
N HIS A 41 -19.22 9.06 0.40
CA HIS A 41 -20.34 9.99 0.50
C HIS A 41 -21.09 10.17 -0.83
N ASN A 42 -21.02 9.16 -1.71
CA ASN A 42 -21.73 9.06 -2.99
C ASN A 42 -21.40 10.16 -4.02
N GLY A 43 -20.28 10.87 -3.83
CA GLY A 43 -19.79 11.87 -4.77
C GLY A 43 -18.89 11.29 -5.86
N PRO A 44 -18.66 12.04 -6.95
CA PRO A 44 -17.83 11.56 -8.04
C PRO A 44 -16.37 11.37 -7.61
N LEU A 45 -15.76 10.30 -8.12
CA LEU A 45 -14.34 10.02 -8.06
C LEU A 45 -13.70 10.32 -9.43
N LEU A 46 -12.37 10.53 -9.48
CA LEU A 46 -11.68 10.63 -10.77
C LEU A 46 -11.65 9.27 -11.46
N THR A 47 -12.13 9.18 -12.69
CA THR A 47 -12.16 7.93 -13.49
C THR A 47 -11.82 8.24 -14.96
N GLY A 48 -11.31 7.24 -15.67
CA GLY A 48 -10.87 7.38 -17.07
C GLY A 48 -9.49 8.03 -17.21
N ASP A 49 -9.22 8.63 -18.38
CA ASP A 49 -7.93 9.21 -18.73
C ASP A 49 -7.85 10.70 -18.35
N ILE A 50 -7.15 10.99 -17.24
CA ILE A 50 -7.06 12.33 -16.64
C ILE A 50 -5.66 12.92 -16.84
N SER A 51 -5.62 14.14 -17.36
CA SER A 51 -4.37 14.90 -17.53
C SER A 51 -3.99 15.62 -16.24
N VAL A 52 -2.75 15.49 -15.80
CA VAL A 52 -2.20 16.26 -14.68
C VAL A 52 -1.39 17.42 -15.27
N ASN A 53 -1.97 18.62 -15.22
CA ASN A 53 -1.32 19.83 -15.75
C ASN A 53 -0.52 20.51 -14.65
N LEU A 54 0.70 20.95 -14.95
CA LEU A 54 1.58 21.58 -13.97
C LEU A 54 1.68 23.09 -14.22
N ILE A 55 1.33 23.91 -13.23
CA ILE A 55 1.40 25.36 -13.26
C ILE A 55 2.50 25.79 -12.30
N TRP A 56 3.66 26.11 -12.86
CA TRP A 56 4.87 26.52 -12.14
C TRP A 56 4.85 28.02 -11.88
N TYR A 57 4.64 28.42 -10.63
CA TYR A 57 4.58 29.83 -10.22
C TYR A 57 5.84 30.25 -9.45
N GLY A 58 6.66 31.08 -10.10
CA GLY A 58 7.97 31.51 -9.61
C GLY A 58 9.15 30.83 -10.29
N SER A 59 10.35 31.07 -9.76
CA SER A 59 11.61 30.61 -10.36
C SER A 59 11.97 29.18 -9.92
N PHE A 60 11.73 28.21 -10.81
CA PHE A 60 12.13 26.81 -10.63
C PHE A 60 13.31 26.43 -11.53
N LYS A 61 14.28 25.69 -11.00
CA LYS A 61 15.36 25.11 -11.81
C LYS A 61 14.80 24.04 -12.75
N PRO A 62 15.42 23.79 -13.92
CA PRO A 62 15.04 22.67 -14.79
C PRO A 62 15.05 21.31 -14.07
N SER A 63 16.02 21.09 -13.18
CA SER A 63 16.10 19.86 -12.36
C SER A 63 14.90 19.70 -11.42
N GLN A 64 14.44 20.79 -10.80
CA GLN A 64 13.26 20.80 -9.93
C GLN A 64 11.99 20.47 -10.70
N LYS A 65 11.85 21.03 -11.92
CA LYS A 65 10.73 20.70 -12.80
C LYS A 65 10.73 19.23 -13.19
N ALA A 66 11.90 18.70 -13.54
CA ALA A 66 12.07 17.30 -13.93
C ALA A 66 11.63 16.34 -12.82
N ILE A 67 12.00 16.59 -11.54
CA ILE A 67 11.59 15.76 -10.39
C ILE A 67 10.08 15.57 -10.36
N VAL A 68 9.29 16.64 -10.47
CA VAL A 68 7.83 16.54 -10.40
C VAL A 68 7.24 15.95 -11.69
N SER A 69 7.74 16.34 -12.87
CA SER A 69 7.21 15.80 -14.13
C SER A 69 7.48 14.30 -14.30
N ASP A 70 8.65 13.83 -13.85
CA ASP A 70 9.01 12.42 -13.82
C ASP A 70 8.13 11.67 -12.82
N PHE A 71 7.86 12.25 -11.64
CA PHE A 71 6.93 11.67 -10.66
C PHE A 71 5.54 11.44 -11.27
N ILE A 72 4.97 12.46 -11.94
CA ILE A 72 3.66 12.32 -12.60
C ILE A 72 3.66 11.24 -13.68
N THR A 73 4.73 11.17 -14.51
CA THR A 73 4.88 10.12 -15.53
C THR A 73 5.00 8.73 -14.90
N SER A 74 5.56 8.64 -13.70
CA SER A 74 5.74 7.38 -12.97
C SER A 74 4.42 6.78 -12.46
N LEU A 75 3.34 7.56 -12.31
CA LEU A 75 2.04 7.09 -11.79
C LEU A 75 1.33 6.09 -12.72
N SER A 76 1.61 6.14 -14.02
CA SER A 76 0.99 5.25 -15.02
C SER A 76 2.01 4.50 -15.86
N SER A 77 3.24 4.38 -15.36
CA SER A 77 4.28 3.59 -16.02
C SER A 77 3.97 2.08 -15.93
N PRO A 78 4.20 1.29 -17.00
CA PRO A 78 3.98 -0.15 -16.98
C PRO A 78 4.80 -0.82 -15.87
N ALA A 79 4.14 -1.56 -14.98
CA ALA A 79 4.79 -2.22 -13.85
C ALA A 79 5.85 -3.26 -14.27
N THR A 80 5.76 -3.78 -15.50
CA THR A 80 6.71 -4.75 -16.07
C THR A 80 8.06 -4.14 -16.45
N SER A 81 8.15 -2.80 -16.52
CA SER A 81 9.36 -2.08 -16.93
C SER A 81 10.01 -1.30 -15.78
N GLN A 82 9.54 -1.51 -14.54
CA GLN A 82 9.93 -0.71 -13.38
C GLN A 82 10.42 -1.61 -12.23
N ILE A 83 11.50 -1.16 -11.59
CA ILE A 83 12.04 -1.76 -10.37
C ILE A 83 10.98 -1.66 -9.26
N GLN A 84 10.71 -2.76 -8.57
CA GLN A 84 9.80 -2.76 -7.43
C GLN A 84 10.56 -2.48 -6.13
N PRO A 85 9.95 -1.74 -5.18
CA PRO A 85 8.65 -1.08 -5.26
C PRO A 85 8.65 0.15 -6.19
N SER A 86 7.54 0.40 -6.89
CA SER A 86 7.42 1.52 -7.85
C SER A 86 6.29 2.51 -7.52
N VAL A 87 6.40 3.75 -8.01
CA VAL A 87 5.36 4.79 -7.91
C VAL A 87 4.04 4.30 -8.51
N ALA A 88 4.07 3.59 -9.64
CA ALA A 88 2.89 3.02 -10.27
C ALA A 88 2.19 1.98 -9.38
N THR A 89 2.97 1.11 -8.73
CA THR A 89 2.43 0.10 -7.79
C THR A 89 1.82 0.75 -6.55
N TRP A 90 2.45 1.80 -6.00
CA TRP A 90 1.88 2.61 -4.92
C TRP A 90 0.55 3.23 -5.37
N TRP A 91 0.52 3.86 -6.55
CA TRP A 91 -0.66 4.55 -7.09
C TRP A 91 -1.85 3.61 -7.28
N LYS A 92 -1.63 2.36 -7.71
CA LYS A 92 -2.68 1.34 -7.85
C LYS A 92 -3.49 1.08 -6.57
N THR A 93 -3.02 1.49 -5.39
CA THR A 93 -3.82 1.44 -4.16
C THR A 93 -5.10 2.26 -4.29
N THR A 94 -5.10 3.35 -5.07
CA THR A 94 -6.31 4.16 -5.30
C THR A 94 -7.41 3.39 -6.01
N GLU A 95 -7.10 2.34 -6.79
CA GLU A 95 -8.10 1.51 -7.48
C GLU A 95 -9.07 0.83 -6.49
N ASN A 96 -8.64 0.56 -5.26
CA ASN A 96 -9.46 -0.07 -4.23
C ASN A 96 -10.63 0.82 -3.76
N TYR A 97 -10.63 2.10 -4.13
CA TYR A 97 -11.73 3.04 -3.90
C TYR A 97 -12.79 3.03 -5.01
N HIS A 98 -12.54 2.31 -6.11
CA HIS A 98 -13.40 2.30 -7.30
C HIS A 98 -14.18 0.98 -7.47
N THR A 99 -14.63 0.36 -6.37
CA THR A 99 -15.26 -0.98 -6.39
C THR A 99 -16.52 -1.08 -7.27
N GLU A 100 -17.18 0.03 -7.56
CA GLU A 100 -18.41 0.09 -8.37
C GLU A 100 -18.19 0.75 -9.76
N SER A 101 -16.98 1.19 -10.09
CA SER A 101 -16.71 1.86 -11.37
C SER A 101 -16.28 0.89 -12.46
N THR A 102 -16.80 1.07 -13.68
CA THR A 102 -16.39 0.30 -14.86
C THR A 102 -15.14 0.84 -15.55
N HIS A 103 -14.64 2.01 -15.13
CA HIS A 103 -13.49 2.67 -15.76
C HIS A 103 -12.34 2.81 -14.76
N SER A 104 -11.18 2.26 -15.10
CA SER A 104 -9.95 2.51 -14.35
C SER A 104 -9.51 3.96 -14.49
N LEU A 105 -8.82 4.47 -13.46
CA LEU A 105 -8.18 5.78 -13.49
C LEU A 105 -6.79 5.65 -14.11
N SER A 106 -6.53 6.40 -15.17
CA SER A 106 -5.20 6.58 -15.76
C SER A 106 -4.81 8.04 -15.66
N LEU A 107 -3.59 8.31 -15.19
CA LEU A 107 -3.05 9.66 -15.11
C LEU A 107 -1.95 9.83 -16.15
N ARG A 108 -1.94 10.98 -16.83
CA ARG A 108 -0.85 11.33 -17.75
C ARG A 108 -0.37 12.74 -17.49
N LEU A 109 0.92 12.97 -17.70
CA LEU A 109 1.45 14.33 -17.70
C LEU A 109 0.80 15.14 -18.82
N GLY A 110 0.19 16.26 -18.44
CA GLY A 110 -0.50 17.16 -19.33
C GLY A 110 0.32 18.41 -19.67
N LYS A 111 -0.39 19.51 -19.88
CA LYS A 111 0.16 20.83 -20.16
C LYS A 111 1.01 21.32 -19.00
N GLN A 112 2.14 21.95 -19.31
CA GLN A 112 2.96 22.67 -18.34
C GLN A 112 2.96 24.17 -18.64
N VAL A 113 2.63 24.97 -17.63
CA VAL A 113 2.60 26.44 -17.71
C VAL A 113 3.63 26.98 -16.75
N SER A 114 4.45 27.94 -17.17
CA SER A 114 5.46 28.58 -16.32
C SER A 114 5.18 30.07 -16.19
N ASP A 115 5.30 30.59 -14.96
CA ASP A 115 5.13 31.99 -14.60
C ASP A 115 6.31 32.42 -13.71
N PRO A 116 7.52 32.57 -14.29
CA PRO A 116 8.72 32.91 -13.52
C PRO A 116 8.74 34.37 -13.07
N THR A 117 7.84 35.21 -13.59
CA THR A 117 7.75 36.65 -13.30
C THR A 117 6.85 36.97 -12.11
N TYR A 118 6.25 35.97 -11.48
CA TYR A 118 5.35 36.14 -10.33
C TYR A 118 4.16 37.07 -10.68
N SER A 119 3.38 36.75 -11.70
CA SER A 119 2.33 37.65 -12.24
C SER A 119 1.26 38.14 -11.25
N LEU A 120 1.10 37.48 -10.11
CA LEU A 120 0.17 37.82 -9.01
C LEU A 120 0.91 38.25 -7.73
N GLY A 121 2.22 38.52 -7.81
CA GLY A 121 3.10 38.82 -6.67
C GLY A 121 3.56 37.58 -5.89
N LYS A 122 4.40 37.78 -4.86
CA LYS A 122 4.95 36.68 -4.03
C LYS A 122 4.08 36.32 -2.82
N SER A 123 2.91 36.91 -2.68
CA SER A 123 1.95 36.60 -1.62
C SER A 123 0.63 36.23 -2.27
N LEU A 124 0.22 34.97 -2.12
CA LEU A 124 -0.97 34.43 -2.78
C LEU A 124 -2.09 34.10 -1.79
N THR A 125 -3.31 34.42 -2.20
CA THR A 125 -4.54 34.00 -1.52
C THR A 125 -5.11 32.74 -2.19
N GLU A 126 -6.10 32.10 -1.57
CA GLU A 126 -6.81 30.96 -2.17
C GLU A 126 -7.42 31.30 -3.55
N ASN A 127 -7.93 32.53 -3.72
CA ASN A 127 -8.46 32.99 -5.00
C ASN A 127 -7.37 33.07 -6.08
N HIS A 128 -6.14 33.47 -5.72
CA HIS A 128 -5.01 33.44 -6.64
C HIS A 128 -4.65 32.00 -7.05
N LEU A 129 -4.73 31.03 -6.14
CA LEU A 129 -4.50 29.62 -6.46
C LEU A 129 -5.51 29.10 -7.50
N VAL A 130 -6.80 29.40 -7.32
CA VAL A 130 -7.85 29.05 -8.29
C VAL A 130 -7.61 29.73 -9.63
N GLN A 131 -7.22 31.01 -9.63
CA GLN A 131 -6.89 31.75 -10.84
C GLN A 131 -5.70 31.12 -11.59
N LEU A 132 -4.65 30.71 -10.88
CA LEU A 132 -3.50 30.02 -11.46
C LEU A 132 -3.89 28.64 -12.00
N ALA A 133 -4.68 27.88 -11.25
CA ALA A 133 -5.17 26.56 -11.68
C ALA A 133 -6.01 26.65 -12.97
N SER A 134 -6.75 27.74 -13.17
CA SER A 134 -7.53 27.97 -14.39
C SER A 134 -6.71 28.11 -15.68
N LYS A 135 -5.37 28.29 -15.59
CA LYS A 135 -4.45 28.31 -16.74
C LYS A 135 -4.22 26.90 -17.34
N GLY A 136 -4.58 25.86 -16.59
CA GLY A 136 -4.56 24.46 -17.03
C GLY A 136 -5.72 24.10 -17.96
N GLU A 137 -6.03 22.81 -18.05
CA GLU A 137 -7.11 22.32 -18.92
C GLU A 137 -8.46 22.29 -18.17
N PRO A 138 -9.59 22.58 -18.85
CA PRO A 138 -10.90 22.69 -18.21
C PRO A 138 -11.65 21.37 -18.04
N ARG A 139 -11.18 20.26 -18.65
CA ARG A 139 -11.87 18.96 -18.64
C ARG A 139 -10.90 17.81 -18.53
N ASN A 140 -11.35 16.73 -17.88
CA ASN A 140 -10.58 15.49 -17.70
C ASN A 140 -9.15 15.80 -17.24
N ALA A 141 -9.06 16.68 -16.25
CA ALA A 141 -7.82 17.28 -15.83
C ALA A 141 -7.80 17.56 -14.33
N VAL A 142 -6.61 17.41 -13.75
CA VAL A 142 -6.23 17.96 -12.44
C VAL A 142 -5.19 19.03 -12.69
N ASN A 143 -5.47 20.26 -12.28
CA ASN A 143 -4.57 21.39 -12.47
C ASN A 143 -3.75 21.62 -11.19
N VAL A 144 -2.45 21.32 -11.24
CA VAL A 144 -1.54 21.39 -10.08
C VAL A 144 -0.76 22.69 -10.11
N VAL A 145 -0.96 23.55 -9.12
CA VAL A 145 -0.21 24.78 -8.90
C VAL A 145 0.98 24.50 -7.97
N LEU A 146 2.19 24.76 -8.45
CA LEU A 146 3.44 24.58 -7.72
C LEU A 146 4.05 25.95 -7.48
N THR A 147 4.22 26.35 -6.23
CA THR A 147 4.81 27.65 -5.87
C THR A 147 6.27 27.51 -5.46
N ALA A 148 7.13 28.40 -5.97
CA ALA A 148 8.56 28.44 -5.63
C ALA A 148 8.76 28.72 -4.12
N SER A 149 9.98 28.45 -3.61
CA SER A 149 10.28 28.53 -2.18
C SER A 149 10.11 29.94 -1.58
N ASP A 150 10.24 30.96 -2.43
CA ASP A 150 10.12 32.37 -2.07
C ASP A 150 8.70 32.95 -2.21
N VAL A 151 7.67 32.10 -2.35
CA VAL A 151 6.26 32.50 -2.45
C VAL A 151 5.51 32.16 -1.17
N ALA A 152 4.95 33.17 -0.52
CA ALA A 152 4.04 33.02 0.61
C ALA A 152 2.62 32.71 0.11
N VAL A 153 1.94 31.78 0.76
CA VAL A 153 0.54 31.42 0.49
C VAL A 153 -0.21 31.33 1.80
N ASP A 154 -1.45 31.80 1.83
CA ASP A 154 -2.29 31.77 3.04
C ASP A 154 -2.40 30.33 3.62
N GLY A 155 -2.04 30.19 4.91
CA GLY A 155 -2.05 28.91 5.63
C GLY A 155 -0.86 27.99 5.34
N PHE A 156 0.03 28.34 4.40
CA PHE A 156 1.28 27.61 4.20
C PHE A 156 2.12 27.65 5.48
N CYS A 157 2.79 26.54 5.82
CA CYS A 157 3.68 26.46 6.98
C CYS A 157 3.04 26.68 8.35
N SER A 158 1.71 26.67 8.44
CA SER A 158 0.97 26.86 9.70
C SER A 158 -0.10 25.80 9.85
N SER A 159 -0.93 25.60 8.82
CA SER A 159 -1.99 24.60 8.82
C SER A 159 -1.81 23.53 7.75
N ARG A 160 -1.09 23.82 6.66
CA ARG A 160 -1.00 22.96 5.49
C ARG A 160 0.28 23.17 4.68
N CYS A 161 0.65 22.14 3.93
CA CYS A 161 1.76 22.15 2.97
C CYS A 161 1.27 22.20 1.51
N GLY A 162 -0.04 22.04 1.33
CA GLY A 162 -0.76 22.06 0.07
C GLY A 162 -2.25 21.86 0.31
N THR A 163 -3.04 21.89 -0.76
CA THR A 163 -4.48 21.63 -0.72
C THR A 163 -4.93 21.04 -2.04
N HIS A 164 -6.05 20.33 -2.04
CA HIS A 164 -6.79 20.01 -3.26
C HIS A 164 -8.22 20.50 -3.13
N GLY A 165 -8.86 20.80 -4.25
CA GLY A 165 -10.22 21.29 -4.29
C GLY A 165 -10.78 21.31 -5.70
N SER A 166 -11.93 21.95 -5.86
CA SER A 166 -12.56 22.10 -7.16
C SER A 166 -13.04 23.52 -7.41
N SER A 167 -13.05 23.92 -8.68
CA SER A 167 -13.60 25.20 -9.11
C SER A 167 -14.37 25.04 -10.42
N SER A 168 -15.15 26.05 -10.79
CA SER A 168 -15.92 26.07 -12.03
C SER A 168 -15.28 26.98 -13.05
N TYR A 169 -15.10 26.46 -14.27
CA TYR A 169 -14.76 27.23 -15.45
C TYR A 169 -16.03 27.82 -16.07
N SER A 170 -16.15 29.15 -16.12
CA SER A 170 -17.21 29.82 -16.86
C SER A 170 -16.71 30.20 -18.25
N VAL A 171 -17.28 29.58 -19.30
CA VAL A 171 -16.97 29.95 -20.69
C VAL A 171 -17.76 31.22 -21.04
N SER A 172 -17.31 32.38 -20.55
CA SER A 172 -17.82 33.69 -20.98
C SER A 172 -16.84 34.41 -21.93
N SER A 173 -15.66 33.84 -22.17
CA SER A 173 -14.60 34.43 -23.00
C SER A 173 -13.97 33.39 -23.93
N ALA A 174 -14.77 32.66 -24.70
CA ALA A 174 -14.30 32.23 -26.01
C ALA A 174 -14.34 33.48 -26.90
N SER A 175 -13.19 33.87 -27.45
CA SER A 175 -13.05 35.02 -28.34
C SER A 175 -14.20 35.09 -29.33
N SER A 176 -14.91 36.22 -29.31
CA SER A 176 -15.95 36.58 -30.25
C SER A 176 -15.40 36.62 -31.68
N SER A 177 -15.51 35.51 -32.42
CA SER A 177 -15.32 35.50 -33.86
C SER A 177 -16.31 34.61 -34.61
N SER A 178 -17.44 34.24 -33.98
CA SER A 178 -18.58 33.64 -34.68
C SER A 178 -19.89 34.20 -34.14
N LYS A 179 -20.38 35.27 -34.79
CA LYS A 179 -21.75 35.77 -34.63
C LYS A 179 -22.73 34.76 -35.24
N THR A 180 -23.01 33.66 -34.55
CA THR A 180 -24.20 32.80 -34.75
C THR A 180 -24.12 31.59 -33.81
N ALA A 181 -24.68 31.71 -32.60
CA ALA A 181 -25.43 30.67 -31.89
C ALA A 181 -25.54 31.04 -30.42
N HIS A 182 -26.77 31.11 -29.93
CA HIS A 182 -27.12 31.19 -28.52
C HIS A 182 -26.79 29.84 -27.85
N VAL A 183 -25.51 29.54 -27.59
CA VAL A 183 -25.13 28.32 -26.85
C VAL A 183 -25.21 28.63 -25.36
N LYS A 184 -26.18 28.03 -24.66
CA LYS A 184 -26.24 28.02 -23.18
C LYS A 184 -24.86 27.67 -22.62
N GLY A 185 -24.24 28.60 -21.89
CA GLY A 185 -22.93 28.43 -21.29
C GLY A 185 -22.89 27.15 -20.44
N LYS A 186 -22.02 26.20 -20.81
CA LYS A 186 -21.78 25.01 -20.01
C LYS A 186 -20.70 25.35 -18.99
N ASN A 187 -21.06 25.32 -17.70
CA ASN A 187 -20.11 25.42 -16.59
C ASN A 187 -19.44 24.07 -16.41
N TYR A 188 -18.11 24.02 -16.44
CA TYR A 188 -17.34 22.80 -16.19
C TYR A 188 -16.67 22.90 -14.83
N LYS A 189 -16.84 21.89 -13.97
CA LYS A 189 -16.04 21.78 -12.75
C LYS A 189 -14.71 21.10 -13.09
N PHE A 190 -13.61 21.61 -12.53
CA PHE A 190 -12.30 21.00 -12.60
C PHE A 190 -11.73 20.83 -11.19
N ALA A 191 -10.94 19.78 -10.99
CA ALA A 191 -10.18 19.58 -9.77
C ALA A 191 -8.82 20.30 -9.88
N TYR A 192 -8.33 20.83 -8.78
CA TYR A 192 -7.01 21.45 -8.71
C TYR A 192 -6.30 21.06 -7.43
N ILE A 193 -4.98 21.14 -7.47
CA ILE A 193 -4.09 20.92 -6.34
C ILE A 193 -3.19 22.14 -6.25
N TRP A 194 -2.83 22.56 -5.04
CA TRP A 194 -1.69 23.43 -4.80
C TRP A 194 -0.72 22.77 -3.84
N VAL A 195 0.59 22.89 -4.11
CA VAL A 195 1.67 22.49 -3.20
C VAL A 195 2.74 23.56 -3.18
N GLY A 196 3.19 23.93 -1.98
CA GLY A 196 4.27 24.92 -1.80
C GLY A 196 5.64 24.27 -1.59
N ASN A 197 6.68 24.84 -2.22
CA ASN A 197 8.05 24.50 -1.86
C ASN A 197 8.40 25.11 -0.49
N SER A 198 8.67 24.26 0.50
CA SER A 198 8.89 24.69 1.88
C SER A 198 10.33 25.01 2.24
N GLU A 199 11.27 24.81 1.31
CA GLU A 199 12.73 24.90 1.52
C GLU A 199 13.18 26.10 2.36
N THR A 200 12.64 27.30 2.12
CA THR A 200 13.06 28.53 2.81
C THR A 200 12.07 29.04 3.86
N GLN A 201 10.93 28.37 4.07
CA GLN A 201 9.87 28.85 4.96
C GLN A 201 9.63 27.92 6.15
N CYS A 202 9.44 26.63 5.91
CA CYS A 202 9.12 25.64 6.95
C CYS A 202 9.55 24.21 6.57
N PRO A 203 10.83 23.99 6.21
CA PRO A 203 11.26 22.67 5.76
C PRO A 203 11.03 21.60 6.84
N GLY A 204 11.14 21.94 8.12
CA GLY A 204 10.84 21.04 9.25
C GLY A 204 9.36 20.68 9.43
N GLN A 205 8.43 21.23 8.66
CA GLN A 205 7.02 20.82 8.68
C GLN A 205 6.62 20.13 7.38
N CYS A 206 6.99 20.71 6.24
CA CYS A 206 6.49 20.29 4.95
C CYS A 206 7.50 19.48 4.11
N ALA A 207 8.75 19.37 4.57
CA ALA A 207 9.76 18.48 3.98
C ALA A 207 10.21 17.38 4.96
N TRP A 208 9.48 17.14 6.05
CA TRP A 208 9.70 15.94 6.87
C TRP A 208 9.41 14.69 6.03
N PRO A 209 10.27 13.65 6.05
CA PRO A 209 11.39 13.40 6.98
C PRO A 209 12.79 13.86 6.50
N PHE A 210 12.89 14.65 5.44
CA PHE A 210 14.17 15.15 4.88
C PHE A 210 14.72 16.40 5.58
N HIS A 211 13.99 16.94 6.54
CA HIS A 211 14.44 18.03 7.39
C HIS A 211 14.01 17.79 8.84
N GLN A 212 14.79 18.33 9.78
CA GLN A 212 14.54 18.20 11.20
C GLN A 212 13.17 18.81 11.55
N PRO A 213 12.30 18.05 12.25
CA PRO A 213 10.95 18.52 12.55
C PRO A 213 10.94 19.63 13.60
N ILE A 214 10.03 20.60 13.46
CA ILE A 214 9.92 21.76 14.37
C ILE A 214 9.51 21.33 15.80
N TYR A 215 8.73 20.25 15.92
CA TYR A 215 8.25 19.68 17.18
C TYR A 215 8.22 18.16 17.10
N GLY A 216 8.11 17.50 18.25
CA GLY A 216 8.15 16.03 18.33
C GLY A 216 9.58 15.47 18.34
N PRO A 217 9.75 14.15 18.14
CA PRO A 217 11.05 13.51 18.23
C PRO A 217 12.04 14.06 17.20
N GLN A 218 13.25 14.36 17.67
CA GLN A 218 14.30 15.05 16.92
C GLN A 218 15.29 14.07 16.30
N ALA A 219 14.77 13.04 15.60
CA ALA A 219 15.61 12.10 14.85
C ALA A 219 16.38 12.83 13.73
N ALA A 220 17.54 12.29 13.37
CA ALA A 220 18.33 12.83 12.26
C ALA A 220 17.49 12.80 10.96
N PRO A 221 17.50 13.88 10.15
CA PRO A 221 16.78 13.90 8.88
C PRO A 221 17.28 12.82 7.92
N LEU A 222 16.37 12.27 7.13
CA LEU A 222 16.73 11.38 6.04
C LEU A 222 17.40 12.15 4.91
N VAL A 223 18.29 11.48 4.17
CA VAL A 223 18.88 12.06 2.96
C VAL A 223 17.84 12.00 1.83
N ALA A 224 17.63 13.14 1.17
CA ALA A 224 16.58 13.31 0.16
C ALA A 224 16.95 12.58 -1.17
N PRO A 225 16.05 11.76 -1.76
CA PRO A 225 16.35 10.89 -2.90
C PRO A 225 16.62 11.61 -4.21
N ASN A 226 16.26 12.88 -4.35
CA ASN A 226 16.57 13.67 -5.53
C ASN A 226 17.57 14.80 -5.26
N ASN A 227 18.24 14.76 -4.10
CA ASN A 227 19.19 15.77 -3.64
C ASN A 227 18.59 17.20 -3.64
N ASP A 228 17.29 17.32 -3.39
CA ASP A 228 16.57 18.58 -3.27
C ASP A 228 15.46 18.42 -2.21
N VAL A 229 15.78 18.79 -0.96
CA VAL A 229 14.88 18.66 0.20
C VAL A 229 13.53 19.34 -0.04
N GLY A 230 13.53 20.50 -0.70
CA GLY A 230 12.33 21.25 -1.03
C GLY A 230 11.42 20.49 -1.99
N MET A 231 11.98 20.02 -3.11
CA MET A 231 11.22 19.27 -4.12
C MET A 231 10.82 17.87 -3.66
N ASP A 232 11.67 17.17 -2.90
CA ASP A 232 11.32 15.88 -2.31
C ASP A 232 10.15 16.03 -1.32
N GLY A 233 10.13 17.11 -0.53
CA GLY A 233 8.98 17.50 0.28
C GLY A 233 7.73 17.85 -0.55
N VAL A 234 7.90 18.56 -1.67
CA VAL A 234 6.79 18.82 -2.60
C VAL A 234 6.20 17.51 -3.14
N VAL A 235 7.02 16.53 -3.53
CA VAL A 235 6.53 15.24 -4.05
C VAL A 235 5.77 14.46 -2.99
N VAL A 236 6.26 14.41 -1.75
CA VAL A 236 5.57 13.77 -0.62
C VAL A 236 4.14 14.32 -0.46
N ASN A 237 4.01 15.65 -0.43
CA ASN A 237 2.72 16.31 -0.27
C ASN A 237 1.84 16.15 -1.52
N LEU A 238 2.43 16.28 -2.71
CA LEU A 238 1.72 16.13 -3.98
C LEU A 238 1.17 14.72 -4.15
N GLY A 239 1.92 13.69 -3.77
CA GLY A 239 1.44 12.31 -3.80
C GLY A 239 0.20 12.12 -2.93
N GLY A 240 0.24 12.58 -1.68
CA GLY A 240 -0.91 12.52 -0.79
C GLY A 240 -2.13 13.30 -1.31
N LEU A 241 -1.91 14.50 -1.84
CA LEU A 241 -2.97 15.35 -2.39
C LEU A 241 -3.54 14.82 -3.71
N LEU A 242 -2.73 14.17 -4.54
CA LEU A 242 -3.22 13.47 -5.74
C LEU A 242 -4.11 12.30 -5.38
N ALA A 243 -3.73 11.50 -4.37
CA ALA A 243 -4.58 10.42 -3.88
C ALA A 243 -5.90 10.96 -3.31
N GLY A 244 -5.84 12.03 -2.51
CA GLY A 244 -7.03 12.74 -2.03
C GLY A 244 -7.92 13.24 -3.16
N ALA A 245 -7.35 13.91 -4.16
CA ALA A 245 -8.08 14.38 -5.34
C ALA A 245 -8.65 13.25 -6.19
N ALA A 246 -7.98 12.09 -6.29
CA ALA A 246 -8.50 10.93 -7.01
C ALA A 246 -9.74 10.34 -6.33
N THR A 247 -9.71 10.25 -5.00
CA THR A 247 -10.77 9.62 -4.20
C THR A 247 -11.82 10.60 -3.65
N ASN A 248 -11.58 11.91 -3.74
CA ASN A 248 -12.47 12.96 -3.24
C ASN A 248 -12.35 14.29 -4.02
N PRO A 249 -12.42 14.30 -5.37
CA PRO A 249 -12.10 15.51 -6.17
C PRO A 249 -13.01 16.72 -5.91
N PHE A 250 -14.22 16.51 -5.40
CA PHE A 250 -15.23 17.55 -5.22
C PHE A 250 -15.76 17.67 -3.78
N GLY A 251 -15.07 17.06 -2.81
CA GLY A 251 -15.40 17.17 -1.38
C GLY A 251 -16.55 16.28 -0.89
N ASN A 252 -17.01 15.33 -1.71
CA ASN A 252 -18.07 14.39 -1.37
C ASN A 252 -17.79 12.93 -1.79
N GLY A 253 -16.53 12.57 -2.06
CA GLY A 253 -16.06 11.20 -2.33
C GLY A 253 -15.78 10.43 -1.04
N TYR A 254 -14.55 9.96 -0.84
CA TYR A 254 -14.13 9.25 0.37
C TYR A 254 -13.48 10.17 1.40
N TYR A 255 -14.08 10.25 2.60
CA TYR A 255 -13.46 10.93 3.74
C TYR A 255 -14.04 10.52 5.10
N GLN A 256 -13.35 10.91 6.17
CA GLN A 256 -13.82 10.87 7.56
C GLN A 256 -13.69 12.23 8.23
N GLY A 257 -14.55 12.51 9.20
CA GLY A 257 -14.54 13.75 9.97
C GLY A 257 -15.37 14.85 9.31
N ASP A 258 -15.05 16.10 9.66
CA ASP A 258 -15.71 17.27 9.11
C ASP A 258 -15.32 17.47 7.64
N ALA A 259 -16.30 17.75 6.76
CA ALA A 259 -16.05 17.94 5.34
C ALA A 259 -15.16 19.16 5.02
N SER A 260 -15.03 20.11 5.95
CA SER A 260 -14.12 21.25 5.85
C SER A 260 -12.68 20.95 6.29
N ALA A 261 -12.46 19.82 6.98
CA ALA A 261 -11.14 19.34 7.39
C ALA A 261 -11.08 17.79 7.38
N PRO A 262 -11.28 17.15 6.21
CA PRO A 262 -11.43 15.71 6.13
C PRO A 262 -10.10 14.96 6.32
N LEU A 263 -10.17 13.80 6.96
CA LEU A 263 -9.18 12.74 6.74
C LEU A 263 -9.57 11.97 5.47
N GLU A 264 -8.61 11.78 4.58
CA GLU A 264 -8.75 11.19 3.25
C GLU A 264 -7.71 10.09 3.05
N ALA A 265 -7.54 9.59 1.82
CA ALA A 265 -6.70 8.44 1.50
C ALA A 265 -5.30 8.48 2.14
N ALA A 266 -4.57 9.59 1.98
CA ALA A 266 -3.23 9.73 2.58
C ALA A 266 -3.26 10.33 3.98
N SER A 267 -4.13 11.31 4.25
CA SER A 267 -4.15 12.01 5.55
C SER A 267 -4.70 11.14 6.70
N ALA A 268 -5.41 10.06 6.38
CA ALA A 268 -5.72 8.99 7.32
C ALA A 268 -4.50 8.21 7.83
N CYS A 269 -3.35 8.31 7.13
CA CYS A 269 -2.12 7.58 7.39
C CYS A 269 -0.94 8.53 7.69
N PRO A 270 -1.07 9.45 8.66
CA PRO A 270 -0.10 10.52 8.84
C PRO A 270 1.27 9.98 9.23
N GLY A 271 2.28 10.36 8.46
CA GLY A 271 3.69 10.08 8.75
C GLY A 271 4.13 8.63 8.59
N VAL A 272 3.30 7.78 7.98
CA VAL A 272 3.65 6.39 7.66
C VAL A 272 4.25 6.34 6.26
N TYR A 273 5.56 6.09 6.15
CA TYR A 273 6.26 5.91 4.87
C TYR A 273 6.88 4.51 4.70
N GLY A 274 6.99 3.75 5.78
CA GLY A 274 7.53 2.41 5.78
C GLY A 274 6.93 1.57 6.90
N LYS A 275 7.26 0.29 6.90
CA LYS A 275 6.86 -0.64 7.95
C LYS A 275 7.39 -0.19 9.30
N GLY A 276 6.58 -0.37 10.36
CA GLY A 276 6.96 0.01 11.72
C GLY A 276 7.08 1.51 11.96
N ALA A 277 6.56 2.37 11.08
CA ALA A 277 6.55 3.81 11.29
C ALA A 277 5.82 4.18 12.60
N TYR A 278 6.35 5.17 13.30
CA TYR A 278 5.76 5.76 14.51
C TYR A 278 6.17 7.23 14.58
N PRO A 279 5.57 8.07 15.44
CA PRO A 279 5.93 9.48 15.52
C PRO A 279 7.45 9.69 15.67
N GLY A 280 8.07 10.37 14.69
CA GLY A 280 9.52 10.60 14.65
C GLY A 280 10.34 9.61 13.85
N TYR A 281 9.77 8.47 13.44
CA TYR A 281 10.40 7.46 12.61
C TYR A 281 9.54 7.18 11.37
N ALA A 282 10.09 7.44 10.19
CA ALA A 282 9.37 7.30 8.91
C ALA A 282 8.98 5.84 8.57
N GLY A 283 9.55 4.87 9.29
CA GLY A 283 9.45 3.45 9.00
C GLY A 283 10.72 2.92 8.35
N GLU A 284 10.75 1.61 8.12
CA GLU A 284 11.80 0.95 7.35
C GLU A 284 11.72 1.38 5.89
N LEU A 285 12.83 1.91 5.37
CA LEU A 285 12.93 2.49 4.03
C LEU A 285 14.13 1.90 3.28
N LEU A 286 14.07 1.95 1.95
CA LEU A 286 15.20 1.63 1.12
C LEU A 286 16.23 2.75 1.22
N VAL A 287 17.51 2.37 1.22
CA VAL A 287 18.63 3.32 1.28
C VAL A 287 19.53 3.10 0.07
N GLU A 288 19.80 4.16 -0.68
CA GLU A 288 20.77 4.13 -1.76
C GLU A 288 22.20 4.11 -1.21
N GLU A 289 22.96 3.05 -1.50
CA GLU A 289 24.29 2.84 -0.94
C GLU A 289 25.28 3.98 -1.22
N THR A 290 25.20 4.59 -2.40
CA THR A 290 26.16 5.62 -2.82
C THR A 290 25.91 6.98 -2.20
N THR A 291 24.66 7.34 -1.94
CA THR A 291 24.26 8.68 -1.47
C THR A 291 23.74 8.68 -0.04
N GLY A 292 23.35 7.52 0.49
CA GLY A 292 22.60 7.38 1.73
C GLY A 292 21.12 7.78 1.61
N ALA A 293 20.63 8.08 0.41
CA ALA A 293 19.28 8.61 0.23
C ALA A 293 18.20 7.59 0.55
N SER A 294 17.16 8.01 1.28
CA SER A 294 16.07 7.15 1.72
C SER A 294 14.83 7.30 0.85
N TYR A 295 14.23 6.18 0.45
CA TYR A 295 13.08 6.15 -0.46
C TYR A 295 12.23 4.89 -0.27
N ASN A 296 11.03 4.85 -0.85
CA ASN A 296 10.16 3.66 -0.84
C ASN A 296 9.52 3.36 -2.20
N ALA A 297 9.82 4.14 -3.24
CA ALA A 297 9.31 3.93 -4.58
C ALA A 297 10.32 4.36 -5.65
N HIS A 298 10.54 3.49 -6.63
CA HIS A 298 11.23 3.81 -7.88
C HIS A 298 10.26 4.47 -8.86
N GLY A 299 10.73 5.48 -9.57
CA GLY A 299 10.03 6.08 -10.69
C GLY A 299 10.84 6.04 -11.98
N THR A 300 10.29 6.66 -13.02
CA THR A 300 10.91 6.78 -14.33
C THR A 300 12.20 7.58 -14.28
N ASN A 301 13.05 7.43 -15.30
CA ASN A 301 14.30 8.17 -15.46
C ASN A 301 15.28 7.99 -14.28
N GLY A 302 15.24 6.82 -13.62
CA GLY A 302 16.12 6.50 -12.49
C GLY A 302 15.78 7.26 -11.20
N ARG A 303 14.63 7.96 -11.16
CA ARG A 303 14.20 8.73 -9.99
C ARG A 303 13.77 7.82 -8.85
N LYS A 304 13.96 8.29 -7.63
CA LYS A 304 13.53 7.64 -6.39
C LYS A 304 12.66 8.62 -5.61
N TYR A 305 11.65 8.11 -4.94
CA TYR A 305 10.66 8.91 -4.24
C TYR A 305 10.31 8.28 -2.89
N LEU A 306 9.93 9.16 -1.95
CA LEU A 306 9.27 8.77 -0.71
C LEU A 306 7.80 9.16 -0.81
N LEU A 307 6.91 8.19 -0.66
CA LEU A 307 5.47 8.36 -0.84
C LEU A 307 4.72 7.96 0.44
N PRO A 308 3.70 8.73 0.85
CA PRO A 308 2.95 8.43 2.06
C PRO A 308 2.16 7.13 1.90
N ALA A 309 1.90 6.45 3.01
CA ALA A 309 0.95 5.35 3.02
C ALA A 309 -0.44 5.85 2.62
N LEU A 310 -1.16 5.00 1.90
CA LEU A 310 -2.56 5.21 1.60
C LEU A 310 -3.38 4.26 2.45
N TYR A 311 -4.51 4.75 2.98
CA TYR A 311 -5.51 3.91 3.60
C TYR A 311 -6.11 3.02 2.52
N ASP A 312 -6.19 1.73 2.77
CA ASP A 312 -6.82 0.80 1.86
C ASP A 312 -8.18 0.38 2.43
N PRO A 313 -9.31 0.82 1.84
CA PRO A 313 -10.65 0.48 2.35
C PRO A 313 -10.97 -1.01 2.24
N SER A 314 -10.21 -1.79 1.47
CA SER A 314 -10.39 -3.24 1.36
C SER A 314 -9.74 -4.02 2.51
N THR A 315 -8.69 -3.46 3.12
CA THR A 315 -7.94 -4.10 4.23
C THR A 315 -8.08 -3.37 5.55
N SER A 316 -8.63 -2.14 5.53
CA SER A 316 -8.72 -1.23 6.66
C SER A 316 -7.36 -0.92 7.31
N THR A 317 -6.31 -0.84 6.49
CA THR A 317 -4.95 -0.55 6.94
C THR A 317 -4.27 0.54 6.12
N CYS A 318 -3.25 1.17 6.69
CA CYS A 318 -2.37 2.08 5.99
C CYS A 318 -1.18 1.30 5.42
N SER A 319 -0.93 1.42 4.13
CA SER A 319 0.25 0.81 3.50
C SER A 319 0.84 1.70 2.40
N THR A 320 2.16 1.65 2.22
CA THR A 320 2.85 2.28 1.09
C THR A 320 2.91 1.38 -0.13
N LEU A 321 2.54 0.10 -0.02
CA LEU A 321 2.51 -0.86 -1.12
C LEU A 321 1.35 -1.85 -0.98
N LYS A 322 0.83 -2.37 -2.10
CA LYS A 322 0.01 -3.59 -2.05
C LYS A 322 0.87 -4.74 -1.48
N ALA A 323 0.30 -5.46 -0.52
CA ALA A 323 0.97 -6.52 0.21
C ALA A 323 1.42 -7.63 -0.75
N ILE A 324 2.73 -7.97 -0.70
CA ILE A 324 3.40 -8.96 -1.56
C ILE A 324 2.59 -10.28 -1.63
N VAL A 325 2.07 -10.73 -0.49
CA VAL A 325 1.29 -11.96 -0.36
C VAL A 325 -0.10 -11.86 -1.00
N SER A 326 -0.77 -10.72 -0.89
CA SER A 326 -2.09 -10.52 -1.51
C SER A 326 -1.97 -10.53 -3.04
N ASP A 327 -0.95 -9.86 -3.59
CA ASP A 327 -0.65 -9.91 -5.02
C ASP A 327 -0.30 -11.33 -5.48
N PHE A 328 0.44 -12.10 -4.66
CA PHE A 328 0.75 -13.49 -4.95
C PHE A 328 -0.51 -14.35 -5.05
N ILE A 329 -1.43 -14.25 -4.08
CA ILE A 329 -2.71 -14.98 -4.09
C ILE A 329 -3.56 -14.59 -5.31
N THR A 330 -3.63 -13.30 -5.66
CA THR A 330 -4.33 -12.86 -6.87
C THR A 330 -3.68 -13.41 -8.15
N SER A 331 -2.36 -13.60 -8.15
CA SER A 331 -1.62 -14.14 -9.29
C SER A 331 -1.95 -15.61 -9.59
N LEU A 332 -2.37 -16.41 -8.58
CA LEU A 332 -2.71 -17.83 -8.75
C LEU A 332 -3.89 -18.07 -9.71
N SER A 333 -4.80 -17.11 -9.83
CA SER A 333 -5.99 -17.22 -10.69
C SER A 333 -6.07 -16.17 -11.79
N SER A 334 -4.95 -15.49 -12.04
CA SER A 334 -4.85 -14.55 -13.16
C SER A 334 -4.74 -15.31 -14.49
N PRO A 335 -5.36 -14.84 -15.60
CA PRO A 335 -5.23 -15.48 -16.89
C PRO A 335 -3.76 -15.57 -17.31
N ALA A 336 -3.23 -16.78 -17.52
CA ALA A 336 -1.82 -16.96 -17.89
C ALA A 336 -1.44 -16.21 -19.18
N THR A 337 -2.39 -15.99 -20.09
CA THR A 337 -2.20 -15.25 -21.34
C THR A 337 -2.01 -13.74 -21.17
N SER A 338 -2.39 -13.17 -20.02
CA SER A 338 -2.20 -11.75 -19.72
C SER A 338 -0.93 -11.46 -18.93
N GLN A 339 -0.18 -12.50 -18.53
CA GLN A 339 1.06 -12.40 -17.77
C GLN A 339 2.27 -12.83 -18.60
N ILE A 340 3.41 -12.20 -18.31
CA ILE A 340 4.70 -12.61 -18.85
C ILE A 340 4.99 -14.03 -18.36
N GLN A 341 5.41 -14.91 -19.26
CA GLN A 341 5.77 -16.28 -18.91
C GLN A 341 7.27 -16.38 -18.57
N PRO A 342 7.66 -17.26 -17.64
CA PRO A 342 6.80 -18.13 -16.83
C PRO A 342 6.01 -17.34 -15.76
N SER A 343 4.77 -17.75 -15.46
CA SER A 343 3.89 -17.03 -14.52
C SER A 343 3.41 -17.86 -13.33
N VAL A 344 3.04 -17.19 -12.24
CA VAL A 344 2.49 -17.81 -11.02
C VAL A 344 1.26 -18.67 -11.35
N ALA A 345 0.39 -18.19 -12.25
CA ALA A 345 -0.77 -18.95 -12.70
C ALA A 345 -0.39 -20.24 -13.44
N THR A 346 0.67 -20.21 -14.26
CA THR A 346 1.16 -21.41 -14.95
C THR A 346 1.73 -22.43 -13.97
N TRP A 347 2.43 -21.99 -12.92
CA TRP A 347 2.89 -22.87 -11.85
C TRP A 347 1.73 -23.48 -11.06
N TRP A 348 0.71 -22.68 -10.75
CA TRP A 348 -0.44 -23.14 -9.98
C TRP A 348 -1.24 -24.24 -10.68
N LYS A 349 -1.26 -24.25 -12.03
CA LYS A 349 -1.95 -25.28 -12.82
C LYS A 349 -1.49 -26.71 -12.52
N THR A 350 -0.26 -26.92 -12.03
CA THR A 350 0.18 -28.26 -11.61
C THR A 350 -0.74 -28.86 -10.54
N THR A 351 -1.34 -28.02 -9.68
CA THR A 351 -2.32 -28.49 -8.67
C THR A 351 -3.62 -28.99 -9.29
N GLU A 352 -4.01 -28.51 -10.48
CA GLU A 352 -5.20 -28.98 -11.18
C GLU A 352 -5.09 -30.45 -11.60
N ASN A 353 -3.88 -30.96 -11.81
CA ASN A 353 -3.62 -32.36 -12.15
C ASN A 353 -3.96 -33.34 -11.02
N TYR A 354 -4.19 -32.85 -9.79
CA TYR A 354 -4.69 -33.64 -8.67
C TYR A 354 -6.23 -33.70 -8.63
N HIS A 355 -6.91 -32.89 -9.43
CA HIS A 355 -8.37 -32.75 -9.42
C HIS A 355 -9.03 -33.39 -10.65
N THR A 356 -8.42 -34.41 -11.26
CA THR A 356 -8.93 -35.06 -12.50
C THR A 356 -10.32 -35.68 -12.37
N GLU A 357 -10.75 -36.02 -11.15
CA GLU A 357 -12.09 -36.54 -10.86
C GLU A 357 -13.14 -35.44 -10.59
N SER A 358 -12.72 -34.18 -10.51
CA SER A 358 -13.60 -33.04 -10.26
C SER A 358 -14.19 -32.50 -11.57
N THR A 359 -15.49 -32.22 -11.57
CA THR A 359 -16.17 -31.52 -12.68
C THR A 359 -15.98 -30.00 -12.63
N HIS A 360 -15.34 -29.48 -11.58
CA HIS A 360 -15.10 -28.05 -11.36
C HIS A 360 -13.60 -27.76 -11.31
N SER A 361 -13.16 -26.72 -12.02
CA SER A 361 -11.79 -26.22 -11.98
C SER A 361 -11.50 -25.55 -10.63
N LEU A 362 -10.29 -25.76 -10.09
CA LEU A 362 -9.82 -25.08 -8.88
C LEU A 362 -9.50 -23.62 -9.19
N SER A 363 -10.34 -22.69 -8.76
CA SER A 363 -10.07 -21.25 -8.84
C SER A 363 -10.02 -20.66 -7.43
N LEU A 364 -8.90 -20.01 -7.12
CA LEU A 364 -8.70 -19.30 -5.87
C LEU A 364 -8.98 -17.82 -6.07
N ARG A 365 -9.49 -17.17 -5.04
CA ARG A 365 -9.57 -15.71 -5.00
C ARG A 365 -9.14 -15.25 -3.62
N LEU A 366 -8.63 -14.02 -3.55
CA LEU A 366 -8.38 -13.39 -2.27
C LEU A 366 -9.72 -13.23 -1.54
N GLY A 367 -9.81 -13.85 -0.36
CA GLY A 367 -10.98 -13.77 0.51
C GLY A 367 -10.93 -12.55 1.44
N LYS A 368 -11.81 -12.54 2.44
CA LYS A 368 -11.79 -11.53 3.50
C LYS A 368 -10.41 -11.46 4.19
N GLN A 369 -9.83 -10.26 4.24
CA GLN A 369 -8.63 -9.98 5.02
C GLN A 369 -9.02 -9.47 6.40
N VAL A 370 -8.33 -9.95 7.44
CA VAL A 370 -8.55 -9.56 8.84
C VAL A 370 -7.19 -9.26 9.46
N SER A 371 -7.02 -8.05 9.97
CA SER A 371 -5.80 -7.62 10.66
C SER A 371 -5.99 -7.63 12.18
N ASP A 372 -4.97 -8.07 12.92
CA ASP A 372 -4.95 -8.08 14.40
C ASP A 372 -3.74 -7.29 14.92
N PRO A 373 -3.71 -5.96 14.69
CA PRO A 373 -2.54 -5.14 15.00
C PRO A 373 -2.28 -4.96 16.50
N THR A 374 -3.26 -5.28 17.35
CA THR A 374 -3.15 -5.18 18.81
C THR A 374 -2.66 -6.47 19.45
N TYR A 375 -2.39 -7.51 18.66
CA TYR A 375 -1.98 -8.84 19.13
C TYR A 375 -2.98 -9.39 20.16
N SER A 376 -4.24 -9.58 19.76
CA SER A 376 -5.32 -9.97 20.70
C SER A 376 -5.07 -11.25 21.50
N LEU A 377 -4.19 -12.14 21.03
CA LEU A 377 -3.76 -13.38 21.70
C LEU A 377 -2.30 -13.33 22.20
N GLY A 378 -1.68 -12.14 22.22
CA GLY A 378 -0.28 -11.93 22.55
C GLY A 378 0.67 -12.19 21.37
N LYS A 379 1.98 -12.00 21.61
CA LYS A 379 3.05 -12.21 20.62
C LYS A 379 3.71 -13.60 20.70
N SER A 380 3.35 -14.44 21.68
CA SER A 380 3.75 -15.85 21.73
C SER A 380 2.54 -16.71 21.43
N LEU A 381 2.54 -17.35 20.26
CA LEU A 381 1.41 -18.11 19.75
C LEU A 381 1.69 -19.61 19.77
N THR A 382 0.75 -20.35 20.35
CA THR A 382 0.68 -21.81 20.22
C THR A 382 -0.12 -22.17 18.96
N GLU A 383 -0.09 -23.45 18.54
CA GLU A 383 -0.94 -23.93 17.44
C GLU A 383 -2.43 -23.69 17.67
N ASN A 384 -2.90 -23.79 18.92
CA ASN A 384 -4.28 -23.48 19.28
C ASN A 384 -4.62 -22.00 19.06
N HIS A 385 -3.69 -21.08 19.34
CA HIS A 385 -3.89 -19.66 19.06
C HIS A 385 -4.00 -19.40 17.55
N LEU A 386 -3.17 -20.07 16.74
CA LEU A 386 -3.23 -19.97 15.28
C LEU A 386 -4.57 -20.48 14.72
N VAL A 387 -5.07 -21.60 15.24
CA VAL A 387 -6.40 -22.12 14.87
C VAL A 387 -7.52 -21.14 15.26
N GLN A 388 -7.42 -20.50 16.44
CA GLN A 388 -8.37 -19.46 16.84
C GLN A 388 -8.32 -18.26 15.89
N LEU A 389 -7.13 -17.78 15.52
CA LEU A 389 -6.99 -16.70 14.54
C LEU A 389 -7.57 -17.10 13.17
N ALA A 390 -7.27 -18.31 12.68
CA ALA A 390 -7.79 -18.82 11.41
C ALA A 390 -9.33 -18.90 11.40
N SER A 391 -9.94 -19.18 12.56
CA SER A 391 -11.41 -19.25 12.70
C SER A 391 -12.12 -17.90 12.50
N LYS A 392 -11.40 -16.76 12.58
CA LYS A 392 -11.92 -15.42 12.25
C LYS A 392 -12.13 -15.22 10.73
N GLY A 393 -11.59 -16.12 9.91
CA GLY A 393 -11.74 -16.13 8.46
C GLY A 393 -13.10 -16.62 7.98
N GLU A 394 -13.17 -17.09 6.73
CA GLU A 394 -14.42 -17.57 6.15
C GLU A 394 -14.70 -19.03 6.55
N PRO A 395 -15.95 -19.38 6.91
CA PRO A 395 -16.26 -20.70 7.45
C PRO A 395 -16.48 -21.79 6.38
N ARG A 396 -16.57 -21.44 5.08
CA ARG A 396 -16.88 -22.38 3.99
C ARG A 396 -16.16 -21.98 2.71
N LYS A 397 -15.72 -22.98 1.94
CA LYS A 397 -15.04 -22.81 0.63
C LYS A 397 -13.84 -21.87 0.71
N ALA A 398 -13.10 -21.93 1.81
CA ALA A 398 -11.95 -21.08 2.08
C ALA A 398 -10.82 -21.91 2.71
N VAL A 399 -9.59 -21.47 2.43
CA VAL A 399 -8.39 -21.86 3.18
C VAL A 399 -7.99 -20.62 3.97
N ASN A 400 -8.14 -20.67 5.29
CA ASN A 400 -7.87 -19.51 6.14
C ASN A 400 -6.36 -19.40 6.40
N VAL A 401 -5.72 -18.36 5.89
CA VAL A 401 -4.27 -18.14 6.01
C VAL A 401 -3.97 -17.16 7.13
N VAL A 402 -3.17 -17.57 8.10
CA VAL A 402 -2.65 -16.74 9.19
C VAL A 402 -1.20 -16.37 8.89
N LEU A 403 -0.92 -15.08 8.73
CA LEU A 403 0.43 -14.56 8.54
C LEU A 403 0.83 -13.83 9.81
N THR A 404 1.98 -14.17 10.39
CA THR A 404 2.47 -13.49 11.59
C THR A 404 3.41 -12.35 11.25
N ALA A 405 3.40 -11.29 12.07
CA ALA A 405 4.44 -10.27 12.02
C ALA A 405 5.79 -10.86 12.45
N SER A 406 6.89 -10.19 12.12
CA SER A 406 8.25 -10.65 12.39
C SER A 406 8.55 -10.73 13.90
N ASP A 407 7.93 -9.88 14.70
CA ASP A 407 8.04 -9.83 16.16
C ASP A 407 7.10 -10.80 16.91
N VAL A 408 6.42 -11.71 16.21
CA VAL A 408 5.57 -12.74 16.80
C VAL A 408 6.33 -14.07 16.84
N ALA A 409 6.48 -14.64 18.03
CA ALA A 409 7.03 -15.97 18.23
C ALA A 409 5.92 -17.02 18.11
N VAL A 410 6.15 -18.06 17.33
CA VAL A 410 5.21 -19.18 17.17
C VAL A 410 5.88 -20.47 17.62
N ASP A 411 5.17 -21.28 18.41
CA ASP A 411 5.70 -22.56 18.90
C ASP A 411 6.10 -23.49 17.74
N GLY A 412 7.36 -23.90 17.73
CA GLY A 412 7.94 -24.77 16.71
C GLY A 412 8.35 -24.08 15.41
N PHE A 413 8.09 -22.77 15.28
CA PHE A 413 8.76 -21.93 14.28
C PHE A 413 10.27 -21.90 14.59
N CYS A 414 11.12 -21.92 13.56
CA CYS A 414 12.59 -22.02 13.70
C CYS A 414 13.15 -23.35 14.21
N SER A 415 12.31 -24.32 14.60
CA SER A 415 12.79 -25.63 15.05
C SER A 415 12.76 -26.64 13.92
N SER A 416 11.67 -26.67 13.14
CA SER A 416 11.51 -27.65 12.04
C SER A 416 10.59 -27.20 10.91
N ARG A 417 9.92 -26.04 11.03
CA ARG A 417 8.93 -25.56 10.06
C ARG A 417 8.84 -24.04 10.01
N CYS A 418 8.54 -23.53 8.82
CA CYS A 418 8.30 -22.10 8.56
C CYS A 418 6.81 -21.74 8.49
N GLY A 419 5.98 -22.77 8.52
CA GLY A 419 4.53 -22.73 8.51
C GLY A 419 3.98 -24.15 8.47
N THR A 420 2.66 -24.29 8.55
CA THR A 420 1.98 -25.56 8.29
C THR A 420 0.62 -25.28 7.66
N HIS A 421 0.06 -26.29 7.01
CA HIS A 421 -1.37 -26.34 6.75
C HIS A 421 -2.00 -27.44 7.60
N GLY A 422 -3.31 -27.36 7.78
CA GLY A 422 -4.06 -28.32 8.56
C GLY A 422 -5.56 -28.05 8.48
N SER A 423 -6.31 -28.74 9.32
CA SER A 423 -7.75 -28.53 9.42
C SER A 423 -8.24 -28.55 10.85
N SER A 424 -9.29 -27.78 11.11
CA SER A 424 -9.94 -27.72 12.41
C SER A 424 -11.45 -27.69 12.24
N SER A 425 -12.19 -27.86 13.34
CA SER A 425 -13.65 -27.78 13.36
C SER A 425 -14.11 -26.73 14.36
N TYR A 426 -15.08 -25.90 13.97
CA TYR A 426 -15.74 -24.96 14.87
C TYR A 426 -17.24 -25.25 14.96
N SER A 427 -17.78 -25.15 16.18
CA SER A 427 -19.18 -25.41 16.49
C SER A 427 -19.93 -24.07 16.58
N TYR A 428 -20.83 -23.78 15.63
CA TYR A 428 -21.67 -22.57 15.69
C TYR A 428 -23.07 -22.93 16.21
N SER A 429 -23.54 -22.26 17.26
CA SER A 429 -24.91 -22.33 17.75
C SER A 429 -25.77 -21.30 17.01
N VAL A 430 -26.61 -21.76 16.08
CA VAL A 430 -27.61 -20.89 15.45
C VAL A 430 -28.83 -20.82 16.35
N SER A 431 -29.06 -19.69 17.02
CA SER A 431 -30.34 -19.41 17.68
C SER A 431 -31.36 -18.98 16.61
N SER A 432 -32.25 -19.88 16.20
CA SER A 432 -33.39 -19.50 15.35
C SER A 432 -34.47 -18.84 16.21
N SER A 433 -34.69 -17.53 16.04
CA SER A 433 -35.87 -16.84 16.57
C SER A 433 -37.07 -17.14 15.66
N SER A 434 -37.70 -18.30 15.84
CA SER A 434 -39.08 -18.52 15.37
C SER A 434 -39.96 -18.72 16.59
N SER A 435 -40.86 -17.78 16.81
CA SER A 435 -41.94 -17.88 17.79
C SER A 435 -42.77 -19.15 17.54
N SER A 436 -42.93 -19.93 18.60
CA SER A 436 -43.67 -21.19 18.71
C SER A 436 -42.91 -22.47 18.33
N LYS A 437 -42.77 -23.33 19.36
CA LYS A 437 -42.31 -24.74 19.41
C LYS A 437 -40.79 -24.94 19.56
N THR A 438 -40.43 -25.50 20.71
CA THR A 438 -39.17 -26.10 21.16
C THR A 438 -38.01 -26.00 20.17
N ALA A 439 -37.12 -25.03 20.36
CA ALA A 439 -35.91 -24.87 19.55
C ALA A 439 -34.94 -26.02 19.82
N HIS A 440 -34.86 -26.99 18.90
CA HIS A 440 -33.72 -27.91 18.84
C HIS A 440 -32.49 -27.12 18.37
N ILE A 441 -31.55 -26.86 19.29
CA ILE A 441 -30.23 -26.35 18.97
C ILE A 441 -29.47 -27.47 18.23
N LYS A 442 -29.55 -27.49 16.89
CA LYS A 442 -28.63 -28.30 16.08
C LYS A 442 -27.34 -27.50 15.90
N GLY A 443 -26.36 -27.73 16.76
CA GLY A 443 -24.99 -27.28 16.49
C GLY A 443 -24.52 -27.89 15.17
N LYS A 444 -24.15 -27.05 14.20
CA LYS A 444 -23.49 -27.52 12.98
C LYS A 444 -21.99 -27.35 13.19
N ASN A 445 -21.27 -28.47 13.19
CA ASN A 445 -19.82 -28.48 13.19
C ASN A 445 -19.34 -28.23 11.76
N TYR A 446 -18.55 -27.18 11.58
CA TYR A 446 -17.95 -26.84 10.29
C TYR A 446 -16.46 -27.15 10.35
N LYS A 447 -16.00 -28.05 9.47
CA LYS A 447 -14.57 -28.30 9.25
C LYS A 447 -14.05 -27.25 8.26
N PHE A 448 -12.92 -26.64 8.58
CA PHE A 448 -12.23 -25.68 7.72
C PHE A 448 -10.74 -26.01 7.62
N ALA A 449 -10.15 -25.72 6.45
CA ALA A 449 -8.72 -25.81 6.25
C ALA A 449 -8.07 -24.48 6.65
N TYR A 450 -6.86 -24.54 7.20
CA TYR A 450 -6.10 -23.37 7.55
C TYR A 450 -4.63 -23.56 7.20
N ILE A 451 -3.95 -22.43 6.99
CA ILE A 451 -2.50 -22.33 6.84
C ILE A 451 -2.04 -21.32 7.87
N TRP A 452 -0.87 -21.53 8.47
CA TRP A 452 -0.13 -20.43 9.06
C TRP A 452 1.29 -20.40 8.50
N VAL A 453 1.83 -19.19 8.33
CA VAL A 453 3.21 -18.95 7.92
C VAL A 453 3.79 -17.84 8.79
N GLY A 454 4.98 -18.09 9.33
CA GLY A 454 5.69 -17.11 10.15
C GLY A 454 6.56 -16.20 9.29
N ASN A 455 6.61 -14.90 9.61
CA ASN A 455 7.61 -14.00 9.03
C ASN A 455 8.97 -14.20 9.73
N SER A 456 9.95 -14.64 8.95
CA SER A 456 11.29 -15.02 9.43
C SER A 456 12.30 -13.87 9.49
N GLU A 457 11.89 -12.65 9.11
CA GLU A 457 12.77 -11.48 9.02
C GLU A 457 13.60 -11.24 10.29
N THR A 458 12.99 -11.35 11.47
CA THR A 458 13.67 -11.15 12.76
C THR A 458 13.86 -12.43 13.56
N GLN A 459 13.40 -13.58 13.05
CA GLN A 459 13.44 -14.87 13.74
C GLN A 459 13.84 -15.97 12.75
N CYS A 460 15.01 -16.57 12.96
CA CYS A 460 15.62 -17.61 12.10
C CYS A 460 15.55 -17.36 10.57
N PRO A 461 15.97 -16.18 10.08
CA PRO A 461 15.95 -15.90 8.64
C PRO A 461 16.78 -16.94 7.86
N GLY A 462 17.86 -17.47 8.44
CA GLY A 462 18.64 -18.53 7.80
C GLY A 462 17.99 -19.91 7.73
N GLN A 463 16.78 -20.11 8.27
CA GLN A 463 16.00 -21.33 8.05
C GLN A 463 14.81 -21.08 7.13
N CYS A 464 14.12 -19.95 7.32
CA CYS A 464 12.82 -19.69 6.70
C CYS A 464 12.82 -18.59 5.64
N ALA A 465 13.96 -17.98 5.37
CA ALA A 465 14.15 -17.04 4.26
C ALA A 465 15.17 -17.56 3.22
N TRP A 466 15.60 -18.82 3.29
CA TRP A 466 16.37 -19.44 2.20
C TRP A 466 15.50 -19.47 0.91
N PRO A 467 16.03 -19.11 -0.27
CA PRO A 467 17.44 -18.82 -0.59
C PRO A 467 17.88 -17.35 -0.52
N PHE A 468 17.10 -16.47 0.09
CA PHE A 468 17.37 -15.02 0.19
C PHE A 468 18.18 -14.62 1.43
N HIS A 469 18.43 -15.55 2.34
CA HIS A 469 19.28 -15.35 3.51
C HIS A 469 20.26 -16.52 3.67
N GLN A 470 21.43 -16.23 4.25
CA GLN A 470 22.45 -17.25 4.56
C GLN A 470 21.84 -18.41 5.37
N PRO A 471 22.01 -19.68 4.93
CA PRO A 471 21.38 -20.83 5.57
C PRO A 471 22.12 -21.23 6.84
N ILE A 472 21.38 -21.57 7.90
CA ILE A 472 22.00 -22.01 9.18
C ILE A 472 22.57 -23.44 9.12
N TYR A 473 22.09 -24.27 8.19
CA TYR A 473 22.53 -25.64 7.99
C TYR A 473 22.73 -25.91 6.49
N GLY A 474 23.64 -26.83 6.16
CA GLY A 474 23.96 -27.17 4.77
C GLY A 474 25.00 -26.23 4.12
N PRO A 475 25.18 -26.32 2.80
CA PRO A 475 26.21 -25.56 2.10
C PRO A 475 25.98 -24.04 2.18
N GLN A 476 27.03 -23.31 2.54
CA GLN A 476 27.03 -21.86 2.78
C GLN A 476 27.18 -21.09 1.46
N ALA A 477 26.16 -21.16 0.61
CA ALA A 477 26.14 -20.42 -0.65
C ALA A 477 25.69 -18.96 -0.45
N ALA A 478 26.10 -18.10 -1.37
CA ALA A 478 25.68 -16.69 -1.36
C ALA A 478 24.15 -16.60 -1.50
N PRO A 479 23.47 -15.74 -0.72
CA PRO A 479 22.02 -15.62 -0.80
C PRO A 479 21.65 -14.95 -2.12
N LEU A 480 20.50 -15.33 -2.66
CA LEU A 480 19.90 -14.66 -3.79
C LEU A 480 19.35 -13.29 -3.38
N VAL A 481 19.30 -12.37 -4.34
CA VAL A 481 18.59 -11.10 -4.14
C VAL A 481 17.08 -11.37 -4.20
N ALA A 482 16.36 -10.97 -3.16
CA ALA A 482 14.94 -11.21 -3.01
C ALA A 482 14.11 -10.41 -4.05
N PRO A 483 13.14 -11.04 -4.74
CA PRO A 483 12.51 -10.44 -5.91
C PRO A 483 11.55 -9.29 -5.62
N ASN A 484 11.09 -9.14 -4.38
CA ASN A 484 10.27 -8.01 -3.96
C ASN A 484 10.99 -7.09 -2.97
N ASN A 485 12.32 -7.29 -2.82
CA ASN A 485 13.19 -6.55 -1.92
C ASN A 485 12.71 -6.59 -0.45
N ASP A 486 12.07 -7.69 -0.06
CA ASP A 486 11.63 -7.96 1.31
C ASP A 486 11.90 -9.44 1.58
N VAL A 487 13.08 -9.73 2.14
CA VAL A 487 13.57 -11.10 2.41
C VAL A 487 12.57 -11.90 3.25
N GLY A 488 11.93 -11.26 4.24
CA GLY A 488 10.94 -11.89 5.10
C GLY A 488 9.68 -12.29 4.34
N MET A 489 9.09 -11.35 3.60
CA MET A 489 7.87 -11.60 2.83
C MET A 489 8.11 -12.49 1.61
N ASP A 490 9.26 -12.38 0.94
CA ASP A 490 9.65 -13.30 -0.13
C ASP A 490 9.83 -14.72 0.40
N GLY A 491 10.41 -14.89 1.60
CA GLY A 491 10.46 -16.18 2.30
C GLY A 491 9.08 -16.70 2.71
N VAL A 492 8.18 -15.82 3.16
CA VAL A 492 6.77 -16.14 3.43
C VAL A 492 6.09 -16.64 2.16
N VAL A 493 6.29 -16.00 1.00
CA VAL A 493 5.69 -16.46 -0.27
C VAL A 493 6.20 -17.84 -0.68
N VAL A 494 7.50 -18.10 -0.56
CA VAL A 494 8.08 -19.43 -0.84
C VAL A 494 7.38 -20.50 0.01
N SER A 495 7.28 -20.26 1.32
CA SER A 495 6.64 -21.21 2.25
C SER A 495 5.14 -21.34 1.98
N LEU A 496 4.45 -20.22 1.79
CA LEU A 496 3.01 -20.17 1.56
C LEU A 496 2.64 -20.87 0.24
N GLY A 497 3.43 -20.72 -0.82
CA GLY A 497 3.18 -21.39 -2.10
C GLY A 497 3.12 -22.91 -1.95
N GLY A 498 4.12 -23.50 -1.30
CA GLY A 498 4.13 -24.95 -1.03
C GLY A 498 2.97 -25.40 -0.14
N LEU A 499 2.67 -24.63 0.92
CA LEU A 499 1.57 -24.93 1.84
C LEU A 499 0.19 -24.78 1.19
N LEU A 500 0.01 -23.82 0.28
CA LEU A 500 -1.21 -23.67 -0.51
C LEU A 500 -1.40 -24.86 -1.45
N ALA A 501 -0.33 -25.32 -2.11
CA ALA A 501 -0.41 -26.51 -2.95
C ALA A 501 -0.80 -27.74 -2.12
N GLY A 502 -0.17 -27.95 -0.96
CA GLY A 502 -0.53 -29.01 -0.02
C GLY A 502 -1.98 -28.92 0.46
N ALA A 503 -2.44 -27.74 0.87
CA ALA A 503 -3.82 -27.52 1.29
C ALA A 503 -4.83 -27.68 0.13
N ALA A 504 -4.45 -27.39 -1.11
CA ALA A 504 -5.31 -27.59 -2.28
C ALA A 504 -5.50 -29.08 -2.58
N THR A 505 -4.43 -29.88 -2.48
CA THR A 505 -4.45 -31.32 -2.82
C THR A 505 -4.83 -32.22 -1.64
N ASN A 506 -4.63 -31.76 -0.41
CA ASN A 506 -4.89 -32.49 0.84
C ASN A 506 -5.41 -31.59 1.98
N PRO A 507 -6.53 -30.85 1.79
CA PRO A 507 -6.99 -29.83 2.75
C PRO A 507 -7.33 -30.35 4.15
N PHE A 508 -7.62 -31.64 4.28
CA PHE A 508 -8.22 -32.25 5.46
C PHE A 508 -7.47 -33.48 5.98
N GLY A 509 -6.28 -33.76 5.43
CA GLY A 509 -5.45 -34.91 5.77
C GLY A 509 -5.93 -36.26 5.18
N ASN A 510 -6.86 -36.22 4.23
CA ASN A 510 -7.44 -37.40 3.59
C ASN A 510 -7.52 -37.27 2.05
N GLY A 511 -6.77 -36.33 1.47
CA GLY A 511 -6.57 -36.16 0.03
C GLY A 511 -5.30 -36.87 -0.43
N TYR A 512 -4.57 -36.24 -1.36
CA TYR A 512 -3.38 -36.85 -1.97
C TYR A 512 -2.12 -36.64 -1.12
N TYR A 513 -1.55 -37.75 -0.65
CA TYR A 513 -0.24 -37.79 0.00
C TYR A 513 0.40 -39.18 -0.08
N GLN A 514 1.69 -39.27 0.22
CA GLN A 514 2.44 -40.52 0.41
C GLN A 514 3.10 -40.55 1.79
N GLY A 515 3.28 -41.75 2.35
CA GLY A 515 3.96 -41.95 3.64
C GLY A 515 2.99 -41.92 4.83
N ASP A 516 3.53 -41.58 5.99
CA ASP A 516 2.78 -41.54 7.26
C ASP A 516 1.86 -40.31 7.30
N ALA A 517 0.61 -40.47 7.74
CA ALA A 517 -0.36 -39.39 7.86
C ALA A 517 0.05 -38.28 8.86
N SER A 518 0.97 -38.57 9.78
CA SER A 518 1.57 -37.60 10.72
C SER A 518 2.70 -36.76 10.09
N ALA A 519 3.26 -37.21 8.96
CA ALA A 519 4.29 -36.50 8.20
C ALA A 519 4.14 -36.77 6.69
N PRO A 520 3.02 -36.35 6.06
CA PRO A 520 2.71 -36.70 4.68
C PRO A 520 3.64 -36.00 3.69
N LEU A 521 4.08 -36.74 2.68
CA LEU A 521 4.66 -36.17 1.46
C LEU A 521 3.52 -35.79 0.52
N GLU A 522 3.42 -34.50 0.22
CA GLU A 522 2.34 -33.89 -0.56
C GLU A 522 2.91 -33.19 -1.80
N ALA A 523 2.08 -32.48 -2.58
CA ALA A 523 2.48 -31.88 -3.84
C ALA A 523 3.81 -31.09 -3.79
N ALA A 524 4.02 -30.27 -2.77
CA ALA A 524 5.27 -29.53 -2.61
C ALA A 524 6.34 -30.32 -1.84
N SER A 525 5.98 -31.01 -0.75
CA SER A 525 6.96 -31.70 0.11
C SER A 525 7.48 -33.02 -0.47
N ALA A 526 6.81 -33.59 -1.47
CA ALA A 526 7.31 -34.72 -2.25
C ALA A 526 8.52 -34.33 -3.12
N CYS A 527 8.71 -33.05 -3.39
CA CYS A 527 9.86 -32.55 -4.12
C CYS A 527 10.96 -32.06 -3.17
N PRO A 528 12.24 -32.29 -3.51
CA PRO A 528 13.33 -31.58 -2.86
C PRO A 528 13.15 -30.07 -3.06
N ILE A 529 13.71 -29.26 -2.15
CA ILE A 529 13.68 -27.80 -2.24
C ILE A 529 14.49 -27.36 -3.47
N VAL A 530 13.79 -27.24 -4.60
CA VAL A 530 14.34 -26.96 -5.93
C VAL A 530 13.52 -25.83 -6.53
N TYR A 531 14.19 -24.80 -7.03
CA TYR A 531 13.54 -23.61 -7.59
C TYR A 531 13.79 -23.46 -9.10
N GLY A 532 14.94 -23.94 -9.57
CA GLY A 532 15.29 -23.95 -10.99
C GLY A 532 15.98 -25.24 -11.41
N LYS A 533 16.15 -25.40 -12.72
CA LYS A 533 16.85 -26.55 -13.30
C LYS A 533 18.25 -26.74 -12.71
N GLY A 534 18.62 -27.99 -12.46
CA GLY A 534 19.96 -28.36 -11.96
C GLY A 534 20.22 -27.95 -10.51
N ALA A 535 19.20 -27.57 -9.74
CA ALA A 535 19.36 -27.28 -8.31
C ALA A 535 19.91 -28.49 -7.55
N TYR A 536 20.74 -28.19 -6.55
CA TYR A 536 21.30 -29.15 -5.60
C TYR A 536 21.49 -28.44 -4.25
N PRO A 537 21.78 -29.14 -3.14
CA PRO A 537 21.96 -28.47 -1.85
C PRO A 537 22.96 -27.30 -1.93
N GLY A 538 22.53 -26.08 -1.59
CA GLY A 538 23.33 -24.86 -1.71
C GLY A 538 23.23 -24.12 -3.05
N TYR A 539 22.58 -24.69 -4.07
CA TYR A 539 22.35 -24.03 -5.34
C TYR A 539 20.87 -24.10 -5.71
N ALA A 540 20.23 -22.93 -5.81
CA ALA A 540 18.79 -22.83 -6.06
C ALA A 540 18.37 -23.31 -7.47
N GLY A 541 19.32 -23.53 -8.37
CA GLY A 541 19.10 -23.87 -9.78
C GLY A 541 19.28 -22.67 -10.70
N GLU A 542 19.11 -22.91 -12.00
CA GLU A 542 19.06 -21.84 -13.00
C GLU A 542 17.76 -21.04 -12.82
N LEU A 543 17.91 -19.73 -12.57
CA LEU A 543 16.80 -18.81 -12.30
C LEU A 543 16.85 -17.61 -13.23
N LEU A 544 15.72 -16.93 -13.40
CA LEU A 544 15.67 -15.64 -14.04
C LEU A 544 16.29 -14.59 -13.09
N VAL A 545 17.05 -13.66 -13.67
CA VAL A 545 17.69 -12.56 -12.92
C VAL A 545 17.23 -11.24 -13.51
N GLU A 546 16.73 -10.34 -12.68
CA GLU A 546 16.42 -8.98 -13.09
C GLU A 546 17.72 -8.18 -13.26
N GLU A 547 17.96 -7.66 -14.46
CA GLU A 547 19.20 -6.95 -14.80
C GLU A 547 19.48 -5.72 -13.92
N THR A 548 18.43 -5.04 -13.46
CA THR A 548 18.54 -3.78 -12.70
C THR A 548 18.81 -3.98 -11.22
N THR A 549 18.27 -5.04 -10.62
CA THR A 549 18.34 -5.30 -9.17
C THR A 549 19.20 -6.50 -8.81
N GLY A 550 19.46 -7.40 -9.77
CA GLY A 550 20.00 -8.73 -9.50
C GLY A 550 18.99 -9.71 -8.89
N ALA A 551 17.72 -9.30 -8.73
CA ALA A 551 16.67 -10.14 -8.14
C ALA A 551 16.51 -11.47 -8.87
N SER A 552 16.51 -12.57 -8.12
CA SER A 552 16.36 -13.91 -8.67
C SER A 552 14.94 -14.44 -8.47
N TYR A 553 14.33 -14.96 -9.54
CA TYR A 553 12.94 -15.41 -9.54
C TYR A 553 12.69 -16.50 -10.60
N ASN A 554 11.54 -17.16 -10.53
CA ASN A 554 11.12 -18.15 -11.53
C ASN A 554 9.67 -17.96 -12.02
N ALA A 555 8.94 -16.98 -11.48
CA ALA A 555 7.56 -16.70 -11.87
C ALA A 555 7.25 -15.19 -11.86
N HIS A 556 6.58 -14.72 -12.90
CA HIS A 556 5.94 -13.40 -12.93
C HIS A 556 4.52 -13.49 -12.33
N GLY A 557 4.17 -12.52 -11.49
CA GLY A 557 2.81 -12.36 -10.96
C GLY A 557 2.12 -11.10 -11.49
N THR A 558 0.99 -10.78 -10.88
CA THR A 558 0.26 -9.52 -11.12
C THR A 558 1.05 -8.33 -10.61
N ASN A 559 0.67 -7.13 -11.07
CA ASN A 559 1.24 -5.87 -10.60
C ASN A 559 2.76 -5.74 -10.77
N GLY A 560 3.36 -6.50 -11.70
CA GLY A 560 4.80 -6.50 -11.95
C GLY A 560 5.63 -7.20 -10.86
N ARG A 561 4.97 -7.87 -9.91
CA ARG A 561 5.63 -8.67 -8.87
C ARG A 561 6.30 -9.89 -9.50
N LYS A 562 7.42 -10.29 -8.90
CA LYS A 562 8.17 -11.48 -9.27
C LYS A 562 8.26 -12.37 -8.04
N TYR A 563 8.24 -13.67 -8.26
CA TYR A 563 8.18 -14.65 -7.19
C TYR A 563 9.13 -15.80 -7.47
N LEU A 564 9.69 -16.34 -6.39
CA LEU A 564 10.38 -17.62 -6.40
C LEU A 564 9.44 -18.66 -5.80
N LEU A 565 9.11 -19.68 -6.57
CA LEU A 565 8.17 -20.72 -6.18
C LEU A 565 8.86 -22.09 -6.18
N PRO A 566 8.56 -22.97 -5.21
CA PRO A 566 9.15 -24.29 -5.16
C PRO A 566 8.63 -25.17 -6.30
N ALA A 567 9.41 -26.18 -6.68
CA ALA A 567 8.93 -27.26 -7.54
C ALA A 567 7.70 -27.94 -6.93
N LEU A 568 6.76 -28.33 -7.79
CA LEU A 568 5.61 -29.16 -7.42
C LEU A 568 5.73 -30.52 -8.10
N TYR A 569 5.32 -31.57 -7.39
CA TYR A 569 5.18 -32.89 -7.96
C TYR A 569 3.94 -32.89 -8.86
N ASP A 570 4.10 -33.37 -10.08
CA ASP A 570 3.01 -33.52 -11.03
C ASP A 570 2.66 -35.01 -11.14
N PRO A 571 1.47 -35.45 -10.67
CA PRO A 571 1.07 -36.84 -10.71
C PRO A 571 0.86 -37.34 -12.15
N SER A 572 0.62 -36.44 -13.12
CA SER A 572 0.41 -36.82 -14.53
C SER A 572 1.71 -37.24 -15.23
N THR A 573 2.84 -36.66 -14.81
CA THR A 573 4.17 -36.96 -15.37
C THR A 573 5.05 -37.77 -14.42
N SER A 574 4.64 -37.91 -13.15
CA SER A 574 5.43 -38.52 -12.08
C SER A 574 6.80 -37.85 -11.88
N THR A 575 6.85 -36.53 -12.01
CA THR A 575 8.09 -35.75 -11.87
C THR A 575 7.89 -34.48 -11.04
N CYS A 576 8.96 -33.99 -10.43
CA CYS A 576 9.03 -32.65 -9.88
C CYS A 576 9.43 -31.68 -10.99
N SER A 577 8.61 -30.65 -11.23
CA SER A 577 8.89 -29.65 -12.26
C SER A 577 9.03 -28.25 -11.67
N THR A 578 10.00 -27.51 -12.20
CA THR A 578 10.16 -26.06 -12.02
C THR A 578 9.62 -25.35 -13.26
N LEU A 579 9.38 -24.04 -13.13
CA LEU A 579 8.94 -23.20 -14.25
C LEU A 579 10.06 -22.87 -15.26
N VAL A 580 11.32 -22.99 -14.85
CA VAL A 580 12.54 -22.68 -15.61
C VAL A 580 13.56 -23.80 -15.50
#